data_AF-A0A4Q5R1P5-F1
#
_entry.id   AF-A0A4Q5R1P5-F1
#
_cell.length_a   1.000
_cell.length_b   1.000
_cell.length_c   1.000
_cell.angle_alpha   90.00
_cell.angle_beta   90.00
_cell.angle_gamma   90.00
#
_symmetry.space_group_name_H-M   'P 1'
#
loop_
_entity.id
_entity.type
_entity.pdbx_description
1 polymer ?
#
loop_
_entity_poly.entity_id
_entity_poly.type
_entity_poly.pdbx_seq_one_letter_code
_entity_poly.pdbx_strand_id
1 'polypeptide(L)'
;MPEGPSLYILKDEISGFEGKKIIEAHGNAKIDMTRISGKKLVEIRTWGKQLFLVLPKVTIRIHLLMFGKYSVNEQVRPDKSLRLALTFSKGTIYFYTCSVRLLEPGWEDEYDWNADVLSEDWNPRGARKKLK
;
A
#
# COMPACT_ATOMS: atom_id res chain seq x y z
N MET A 1 11.62 -11.90 -4.32
CA MET A 1 11.79 -10.50 -3.89
C MET A 1 10.71 -9.69 -4.58
N PRO A 2 9.79 -9.03 -3.86
CA PRO A 2 8.84 -8.11 -4.48
C PRO A 2 9.62 -6.93 -5.05
N GLU A 3 9.59 -6.78 -6.37
CA GLU A 3 10.18 -5.65 -7.08
C GLU A 3 9.05 -4.70 -7.53
N GLY A 4 9.40 -3.57 -8.16
CA GLY A 4 8.41 -2.61 -8.69
C GLY A 4 7.29 -3.27 -9.51
N PRO A 5 7.60 -4.18 -10.46
CA PRO A 5 6.57 -4.91 -11.22
C PRO A 5 5.60 -5.72 -10.36
N SER A 6 6.06 -6.27 -9.22
CA SER A 6 5.20 -7.02 -8.30
C SER A 6 4.22 -6.10 -7.55
N LEU A 7 4.61 -4.86 -7.26
CA LEU A 7 3.73 -3.88 -6.63
C LEU A 7 2.69 -3.31 -7.59
N TYR A 8 3.03 -3.21 -8.87
CA TYR A 8 2.08 -2.80 -9.90
C TYR A 8 0.97 -3.86 -10.08
N ILE A 9 1.32 -5.15 -10.13
CA ILE A 9 0.36 -6.25 -10.16
C ILE A 9 -0.53 -6.21 -8.91
N LEU A 10 0.07 -6.04 -7.73
CA LEU A 10 -0.69 -5.87 -6.50
C LEU A 10 -1.67 -4.70 -6.59
N LYS A 11 -1.22 -3.51 -7.02
CA LYS A 11 -2.08 -2.33 -7.21
C LYS A 11 -3.26 -2.65 -8.12
N ASP A 12 -3.02 -3.31 -9.24
CA ASP A 12 -4.07 -3.71 -10.19
C ASP A 12 -5.10 -4.66 -9.53
N GLU A 13 -4.64 -5.69 -8.82
CA GLU A 13 -5.51 -6.66 -8.14
C GLU A 13 -6.38 -6.03 -7.04
N ILE A 14 -5.89 -4.97 -6.39
CA ILE A 14 -6.62 -4.27 -5.31
C ILE A 14 -7.32 -2.97 -5.75
N SER A 15 -7.18 -2.57 -7.02
CA SER A 15 -7.78 -1.35 -7.56
C SER A 15 -9.31 -1.30 -7.40
N GLY A 16 -9.97 -2.46 -7.46
CA GLY A 16 -11.42 -2.58 -7.25
C GLY A 16 -11.92 -2.18 -5.86
N PHE A 17 -11.01 -2.02 -4.89
CA PHE A 17 -11.32 -1.51 -3.55
C PHE A 17 -11.24 0.01 -3.43
N GLU A 18 -10.73 0.71 -4.45
CA GLU A 18 -10.76 2.17 -4.47
C GLU A 18 -12.19 2.70 -4.38
N GLY A 19 -12.33 3.76 -3.60
CA GLY A 19 -13.61 4.33 -3.23
C GLY A 19 -14.47 3.48 -2.29
N LYS A 20 -13.99 2.34 -1.80
CA LYS A 20 -14.74 1.50 -0.84
C LYS A 20 -14.35 1.83 0.61
N LYS A 21 -15.31 1.63 1.51
CA LYS A 21 -15.11 1.83 2.95
C LYS A 21 -14.46 0.59 3.55
N ILE A 22 -13.37 0.79 4.29
CA ILE A 22 -12.77 -0.24 5.15
C ILE A 22 -13.74 -0.44 6.32
N ILE A 23 -14.38 -1.60 6.38
CA ILE A 23 -15.30 -1.96 7.47
C ILE A 23 -14.50 -2.29 8.72
N GLU A 24 -13.40 -3.03 8.55
CA GLU A 24 -12.56 -3.50 9.64
C GLU A 24 -11.09 -3.52 9.20
N ALA A 25 -10.21 -3.14 10.12
CA ALA A 25 -8.77 -3.32 10.01
C ALA A 25 -8.25 -4.08 11.24
N HIS A 26 -7.51 -5.16 11.02
CA HIS A 26 -6.91 -5.96 12.10
C HIS A 26 -5.55 -6.53 11.68
N GLY A 27 -4.82 -7.11 12.62
CA GLY A 27 -3.50 -7.69 12.41
C GLY A 27 -2.51 -7.27 13.49
N ASN A 28 -1.26 -7.73 13.37
CA ASN A 28 -0.24 -7.52 14.41
C ASN A 28 0.78 -6.41 14.07
N ALA A 29 0.53 -5.58 13.06
CA ALA A 29 1.29 -4.35 12.86
C ALA A 29 1.11 -3.39 14.03
N LYS A 30 2.22 -2.79 14.50
CA LYS A 30 2.23 -1.83 15.60
C LYS A 30 1.79 -0.43 15.11
N ILE A 31 0.53 -0.32 14.71
CA ILE A 31 -0.11 0.92 14.26
C ILE A 31 -1.49 1.04 14.89
N ASP A 32 -2.04 2.25 14.90
CA ASP A 32 -3.39 2.48 15.38
C ASP A 32 -4.44 2.13 14.31
N MET A 33 -5.00 0.92 14.40
CA MET A 33 -6.02 0.42 13.47
C MET A 33 -7.33 1.23 13.53
N THR A 34 -7.62 1.90 14.64
CA THR A 34 -8.85 2.71 14.79
C THR A 34 -8.86 3.91 13.85
N ARG A 35 -7.68 4.38 13.42
CA ARG A 35 -7.53 5.44 12.42
C ARG A 35 -7.86 4.98 11.00
N ILE A 36 -7.93 3.67 10.77
CA ILE A 36 -8.15 3.04 9.47
C ILE A 36 -9.61 2.57 9.31
N SER A 37 -10.13 1.87 10.32
CA SER A 37 -11.50 1.34 10.29
C SER A 37 -12.52 2.46 10.08
N GLY A 38 -13.48 2.21 9.20
CA GLY A 38 -14.52 3.14 8.82
C GLY A 38 -14.08 4.24 7.85
N LYS A 39 -12.83 4.27 7.39
CA LYS A 39 -12.36 5.23 6.37
C LYS A 39 -12.55 4.68 4.96
N LYS A 40 -12.68 5.58 3.99
CA LYS A 40 -12.74 5.25 2.57
C LYS A 40 -11.32 5.14 2.02
N LEU A 41 -11.02 4.07 1.28
CA LEU A 41 -9.80 4.01 0.46
C LEU A 41 -9.98 4.99 -0.71
N VAL A 42 -9.23 6.08 -0.71
CA VAL A 42 -9.36 7.14 -1.71
C VAL A 42 -8.59 6.76 -2.96
N GLU A 43 -7.35 6.32 -2.78
CA GLU A 43 -6.40 6.09 -3.87
C GLU A 43 -5.34 5.09 -3.45
N ILE A 44 -4.78 4.37 -4.42
CA ILE A 44 -3.67 3.44 -4.26
C ILE A 44 -2.50 3.93 -5.11
N ARG A 45 -1.41 4.33 -4.44
CA ARG A 45 -0.17 4.76 -5.09
C ARG A 45 0.97 3.79 -4.86
N THR A 46 1.95 3.81 -5.75
CA THR A 46 3.21 3.08 -5.60
C THR A 46 4.37 4.03 -5.79
N TRP A 47 5.43 3.85 -4.98
CA TRP A 47 6.71 4.51 -5.21
C TRP A 47 7.85 3.52 -4.99
N GLY A 48 8.52 3.10 -6.07
CA GLY A 48 9.61 2.12 -6.02
C GLY A 48 9.19 0.79 -5.38
N LYS A 49 9.53 0.58 -4.10
CA LYS A 49 9.19 -0.62 -3.30
C LYS A 49 8.10 -0.38 -2.24
N GLN A 50 7.42 0.76 -2.30
CA GLN A 50 6.39 1.17 -1.36
C GLN A 50 5.02 1.16 -2.04
N LEU A 51 4.02 0.65 -1.33
CA LEU A 51 2.60 0.80 -1.64
C LEU A 51 1.98 1.77 -0.64
N PHE A 52 1.14 2.67 -1.12
CA PHE A 52 0.43 3.66 -0.31
C PHE A 52 -1.07 3.48 -0.51
N LEU A 53 -1.79 3.25 0.58
CA LEU A 53 -3.24 3.24 0.62
C LEU A 53 -3.70 4.56 1.24
N VAL A 54 -4.14 5.49 0.40
CA VAL A 54 -4.47 6.87 0.79
C VAL A 54 -5.88 6.89 1.39
N LEU A 55 -5.99 7.34 2.64
CA LEU A 55 -7.27 7.57 3.32
C LEU A 55 -7.40 9.08 3.63
N PRO A 56 -8.61 9.60 3.92
CA PRO A 56 -8.83 11.05 4.03
C PRO A 56 -8.02 11.80 5.10
N LYS A 57 -7.50 11.10 6.11
CA LYS A 57 -6.76 11.71 7.23
C LYS A 57 -5.41 11.07 7.51
N VAL A 58 -5.10 9.97 6.83
CA VAL A 58 -3.90 9.16 7.08
C VAL A 58 -3.63 8.30 5.86
N THR A 59 -2.37 8.03 5.58
CA THR A 59 -1.98 7.09 4.52
C THR A 59 -1.33 5.87 5.14
N ILE A 60 -1.70 4.68 4.67
CA ILE A 60 -1.03 3.44 5.07
C ILE A 60 0.11 3.19 4.09
N ARG A 61 1.36 3.26 4.55
CA ARG A 61 2.54 2.85 3.78
C ARG A 61 2.88 1.40 4.08
N ILE A 62 2.96 0.59 3.03
CA ILE A 62 3.28 -0.83 3.09
C ILE A 62 4.56 -1.08 2.30
N HIS A 63 5.56 -1.65 2.96
CA HIS A 63 6.78 -2.14 2.32
C HIS A 63 6.80 -3.66 2.39
N LEU A 64 6.70 -4.32 1.24
CA LEU A 64 6.88 -5.77 1.13
C LEU A 64 8.37 -6.10 1.22
N LEU A 65 8.78 -6.84 2.25
CA LEU A 65 10.18 -7.22 2.48
C LEU A 65 10.63 -8.30 1.46
N MET A 66 11.84 -8.88 1.59
CA MET A 66 12.38 -9.87 0.62
C MET A 66 11.43 -11.04 0.29
N PHE A 67 10.56 -11.42 1.23
CA PHE A 67 9.52 -12.44 1.08
C PHE A 67 8.14 -11.92 1.50
N GLY A 68 7.88 -10.63 1.25
CA GLY A 68 6.56 -10.04 1.46
C GLY A 68 5.52 -10.79 0.65
N LYS A 69 4.40 -11.10 1.29
CA LYS A 69 3.27 -11.78 0.64
C LYS A 69 2.01 -10.99 0.90
N TYR A 70 1.05 -11.13 0.02
CA TYR A 70 -0.30 -10.65 0.23
C TYR A 70 -1.27 -11.68 -0.35
N SER A 71 -2.55 -11.54 -0.04
CA SER A 71 -3.61 -12.25 -0.74
C SER A 71 -4.88 -11.40 -0.73
N VAL A 72 -5.78 -11.69 -1.66
CA VAL A 72 -7.07 -10.99 -1.81
C VAL A 72 -8.18 -12.02 -1.68
N ASN A 73 -9.20 -11.71 -0.89
CA ASN A 73 -10.40 -12.50 -0.59
C ASN A 73 -10.19 -13.81 0.17
N GLU A 74 -9.04 -14.47 0.04
CA GLU A 74 -8.71 -15.69 0.77
C GLU A 74 -7.50 -15.49 1.68
N GLN A 75 -7.64 -15.88 2.95
CA GLN A 75 -6.53 -15.87 3.90
C GLN A 75 -5.67 -17.14 3.73
N VAL A 76 -4.50 -16.98 3.11
CA VAL A 76 -3.60 -18.12 2.78
C VAL A 76 -2.50 -18.37 3.82
N ARG A 77 -2.49 -17.60 4.92
CA ARG A 77 -1.53 -17.74 6.02
C ARG A 77 -2.18 -17.58 7.40
N PRO A 78 -1.60 -18.17 8.46
CA PRO A 78 -2.14 -18.03 9.82
C PRO A 78 -2.01 -16.62 10.39
N ASP A 79 -2.87 -16.26 11.34
CA ASP A 79 -2.96 -14.94 11.97
C ASP A 79 -1.63 -14.44 12.56
N LYS A 80 -0.79 -15.34 13.08
CA LYS A 80 0.54 -14.98 13.61
C LYS A 80 1.42 -14.25 12.58
N SER A 81 1.19 -14.48 11.29
CA SER A 81 1.93 -13.86 10.19
C SER A 81 1.22 -12.65 9.58
N LEU A 82 -0.05 -12.42 9.95
CA LEU A 82 -0.89 -11.35 9.42
C LEU A 82 -0.49 -10.01 10.03
N ARG A 83 0.10 -9.16 9.21
CA ARG A 83 0.52 -7.81 9.61
C ARG A 83 -0.65 -6.85 9.57
N LEU A 84 -1.44 -6.93 8.50
CA LEU A 84 -2.61 -6.08 8.27
C LEU A 84 -3.61 -6.81 7.39
N ALA A 85 -4.87 -6.86 7.81
CA ALA A 85 -6.02 -7.18 6.99
C ALA A 85 -6.92 -5.96 6.90
N LEU A 86 -7.44 -5.69 5.70
CA LEU A 86 -8.41 -4.63 5.43
C LEU A 86 -9.65 -5.26 4.82
N THR A 87 -10.72 -5.33 5.61
CA THR A 87 -12.01 -5.89 5.20
C THR A 87 -12.88 -4.79 4.62
N PHE A 88 -13.41 -5.02 3.43
CA PHE A 88 -14.39 -4.18 2.74
C PHE A 88 -15.67 -4.97 2.53
N SER A 89 -16.75 -4.31 2.08
CA SER A 89 -18.00 -5.01 1.75
C SER A 89 -17.86 -6.01 0.58
N LYS A 90 -16.83 -5.83 -0.26
CA LYS A 90 -16.59 -6.64 -1.46
C LYS A 90 -15.53 -7.73 -1.30
N GLY A 91 -14.85 -7.77 -0.16
CA GLY A 91 -13.70 -8.66 0.02
C GLY A 91 -12.69 -8.11 1.00
N THR A 92 -11.59 -8.84 1.16
CA THR A 92 -10.56 -8.53 2.16
C THR A 92 -9.19 -8.58 1.53
N ILE A 93 -8.33 -7.62 1.86
CA ILE A 93 -6.93 -7.62 1.46
C ILE A 93 -6.10 -8.03 2.68
N TYR A 94 -5.23 -9.02 2.52
CA TYR A 94 -4.35 -9.51 3.58
C TYR A 94 -2.89 -9.24 3.23
N PHE A 95 -2.14 -8.69 4.18
CA PHE A 95 -0.70 -8.43 4.04
C PHE A 95 0.09 -9.24 5.08
N TYR A 96 1.12 -9.92 4.59
CA TYR A 96 2.02 -10.77 5.37
C TYR A 96 3.48 -10.36 5.14
N THR A 97 4.32 -10.55 6.16
CA THR A 97 5.78 -10.29 6.08
C THR A 97 6.10 -8.91 5.47
N CYS A 98 5.45 -7.88 5.99
CA CYS A 98 5.60 -6.51 5.53
C CYS A 98 5.80 -5.54 6.70
N SER A 99 6.38 -4.39 6.39
CA SER A 99 6.38 -3.22 7.28
C SER A 99 5.16 -2.37 6.95
N VAL A 100 4.42 -1.97 7.98
CA VAL A 100 3.24 -1.11 7.86
C VAL A 100 3.47 0.12 8.73
N ARG A 101 3.26 1.30 8.16
CA ARG A 101 3.34 2.59 8.84
C ARG A 101 2.14 3.45 8.47
N LEU A 102 1.69 4.27 9.41
CA LEU A 102 0.75 5.34 9.14
C LEU A 102 1.55 6.62 8.88
N LEU A 103 1.19 7.33 7.81
CA LEU A 103 1.76 8.61 7.45
C LEU A 103 0.70 9.70 7.65
N GLU A 104 1.14 10.83 8.20
CA GLU A 104 0.30 12.01 8.38
C GLU A 104 0.15 12.80 7.06
N PRO A 105 -0.83 13.71 6.96
CA PRO A 105 -0.92 14.62 5.82
C PRO A 105 0.40 15.36 5.55
N GLY A 106 0.75 15.57 4.28
CA GLY A 106 2.03 16.15 3.84
C GLY A 106 3.11 15.12 3.49
N TRP A 107 2.85 13.83 3.70
CA TRP A 107 3.79 12.74 3.37
C TRP A 107 4.21 12.69 1.89
N GLU A 108 3.39 13.22 0.98
CA GLU A 108 3.63 13.19 -0.48
C GLU A 108 4.87 14.00 -0.86
N ASP A 109 5.20 15.05 -0.09
CA ASP A 109 6.34 15.93 -0.32
C ASP A 109 7.69 15.22 -0.07
N GLU A 110 7.68 14.07 0.62
CA GLU A 110 8.88 13.24 0.83
C GLU A 110 9.30 12.46 -0.43
N TYR A 111 8.45 12.42 -1.47
CA TYR A 111 8.63 11.57 -2.64
C TYR A 111 8.73 12.40 -3.92
N ASP A 112 9.76 12.14 -4.74
CA ASP A 112 9.79 12.63 -6.11
C ASP A 112 9.07 11.64 -7.03
N TRP A 113 7.79 11.92 -7.28
CA TRP A 113 6.91 11.13 -8.15
C TRP A 113 7.36 11.13 -9.61
N ASN A 114 8.13 12.14 -10.04
CA ASN A 114 8.70 12.18 -11.40
C ASN A 114 9.89 11.23 -11.59
N ALA A 115 10.43 10.69 -10.49
CA ALA A 115 11.60 9.82 -10.49
C ALA A 115 11.25 8.32 -10.37
N ASP A 116 9.97 7.97 -10.20
CA ASP A 116 9.54 6.57 -10.26
C ASP A 116 9.12 6.20 -11.68
N VAL A 117 9.80 5.20 -12.25
CA VAL A 117 9.57 4.69 -13.61
C VAL A 117 8.15 4.14 -13.80
N LEU A 118 7.52 3.67 -12.72
CA LEU A 118 6.17 3.12 -12.75
C LEU A 118 5.09 4.13 -12.32
N SER A 119 5.48 5.38 -12.04
CA SER A 119 4.54 6.46 -11.76
C SER A 119 3.91 6.99 -13.05
N GLU A 120 2.65 7.44 -12.96
CA GLU A 120 2.00 8.16 -14.05
C GLU A 120 2.71 9.51 -14.35
N ASP A 121 3.42 10.06 -13.36
CA ASP A 121 4.17 11.32 -13.45
C ASP A 121 5.62 11.14 -13.94
N TRP A 122 6.02 9.94 -14.36
CA TRP A 122 7.42 9.65 -14.71
C TRP A 122 8.00 10.62 -15.75
N ASN A 123 9.14 11.24 -15.42
CA ASN A 123 9.85 12.17 -16.31
C ASN A 123 11.23 11.62 -16.71
N PRO A 124 11.38 11.02 -17.90
CA PRO A 124 12.63 10.40 -18.33
C PRO A 124 13.80 11.40 -18.43
N ARG A 125 13.54 12.68 -18.76
CA ARG A 125 14.58 13.70 -18.85
C ARG A 125 15.06 14.13 -17.47
N GLY A 126 14.15 14.25 -16.51
CA GLY A 126 14.46 14.56 -15.11
C GLY A 126 15.29 13.46 -14.47
N ALA A 127 14.87 12.21 -14.66
CA ALA A 127 15.60 11.06 -14.13
C ALA A 127 17.00 10.90 -14.71
N ARG A 128 17.18 11.09 -16.03
CA ARG A 128 18.52 11.04 -16.66
C ARG A 128 19.49 12.06 -16.08
N LYS A 129 19.01 13.24 -15.66
CA LYS A 129 19.87 14.25 -15.00
C LYS A 129 20.36 13.81 -13.62
N LYS A 130 19.60 12.96 -12.91
CA LYS A 130 19.93 12.43 -11.58
C LYS A 130 20.89 11.22 -11.61
N LEU A 131 21.14 10.63 -12.78
CA LEU A 131 22.05 9.50 -12.97
C LEU A 131 23.52 9.92 -13.17
N LYS A 132 23.82 11.22 -13.09
CA LYS A 132 25.19 11.75 -13.21
C LYS A 132 25.88 11.83 -11.86
#